data_AF-A0A7X8AV59-F1
#
_entry.id   AF-A0A7X8AV59-F1
#
_cell.length_a   1.000
_cell.length_b   1.000
_cell.length_c   1.000
_cell.angle_alpha   90.00
_cell.angle_beta   90.00
_cell.angle_gamma   90.00
#
_symmetry.space_group_name_H-M   'P 1'
#
loop_
_entity.id
_entity.type
_entity.pdbx_description
1 polymer ?
#
loop_
_entity_poly.entity_id
_entity_poly.type
_entity_poly.pdbx_seq_one_letter_code
_entity_poly.pdbx_strand_id
1 'polypeptide(L)' 'MMEGLITGNLVEEYKIGNTRIKIYDSAYVGKTNEDIDKIMRRIAEIGMRANYKKV' A
#
# COMPACT_ATOMS: atom_id res chain seq x y z
N MET A 1 -19.55 15.19 -7.27
CA MET A 1 -18.91 13.92 -6.84
C MET A 1 -18.23 14.24 -5.52
N MET A 2 -18.43 13.44 -4.48
CA MET A 2 -17.76 13.72 -3.20
C MET A 2 -16.27 13.42 -3.42
N GLU A 3 -15.45 14.45 -3.46
CA GLU A 3 -13.98 14.40 -3.64
C GLU A 3 -13.29 13.83 -2.40
N GLY A 4 -13.81 12.71 -1.89
CA GLY A 4 -13.27 12.00 -0.76
C GLY A 4 -12.19 11.03 -1.21
N LEU A 5 -10.95 11.32 -0.81
CA LEU A 5 -9.93 10.33 -0.41
C LEU A 5 -9.45 9.28 -1.42
N ILE A 6 -9.83 9.32 -2.70
CA ILE A 6 -9.24 8.40 -3.67
C ILE A 6 -7.84 8.88 -4.03
N THR A 7 -6.84 8.15 -3.56
CA THR A 7 -5.42 8.38 -3.83
C THR A 7 -4.81 7.16 -4.49
N GLY A 8 -3.80 7.36 -5.34
CA GLY A 8 -3.11 6.29 -6.06
C GLY A 8 -3.61 6.09 -7.49
N ASN A 9 -2.92 5.23 -8.21
CA ASN A 9 -3.23 4.83 -9.57
C ASN A 9 -4.34 3.77 -9.55
N LEU A 10 -5.23 3.84 -10.53
CA LEU A 10 -6.19 2.76 -10.77
C LEU A 10 -5.41 1.54 -11.26
N VAL A 11 -5.45 0.46 -10.48
CA VAL A 11 -4.81 -0.81 -10.82
C VAL A 11 -5.77 -1.67 -11.62
N GLU A 12 -7.05 -1.71 -11.22
CA GLU A 12 -8.03 -2.57 -11.86
C GLU A 12 -9.46 -2.06 -11.69
N GLU A 13 -10.31 -2.36 -12.67
CA GLU A 13 -11.74 -2.05 -12.64
C GLU A 13 -12.55 -3.30 -13.00
N TYR A 14 -13.54 -3.61 -12.16
CA TYR A 14 -14.46 -4.72 -12.38
C TYR A 14 -15.89 -4.23 -12.47
N LYS A 15 -16.70 -4.97 -13.23
CA LYS A 15 -18.15 -4.79 -13.30
C LYS A 15 -18.86 -6.09 -12.94
N ILE A 16 -19.62 -6.05 -11.85
CA ILE A 16 -20.44 -7.18 -11.39
C ILE A 16 -21.91 -6.73 -11.46
N GLY A 17 -22.63 -7.18 -12.49
CA GLY A 17 -23.98 -6.72 -12.78
C GLY A 17 -24.03 -5.21 -13.04
N ASN A 18 -24.72 -4.48 -12.17
CA ASN A 18 -24.80 -3.01 -12.17
C ASN A 18 -23.76 -2.34 -11.25
N THR A 19 -22.97 -3.10 -10.50
CA THR A 19 -21.94 -2.58 -9.58
C THR A 19 -20.61 -2.40 -10.28
N ARG A 20 -19.94 -1.27 -10.03
CA ARG A 20 -18.56 -0.99 -10.45
C ARG A 20 -17.62 -0.98 -9.24
N ILE A 21 -16.54 -1.73 -9.33
CA ILE A 21 -15.49 -1.82 -8.30
C ILE A 21 -14.19 -1.30 -8.92
N LYS A 22 -13.51 -0.39 -8.24
CA LYS A 22 -12.21 0.16 -8.66
C LYS A 22 -11.18 -0.11 -7.57
N ILE A 23 -10.05 -0.69 -7.96
CA ILE A 23 -8.93 -0.99 -7.06
C ILE A 23 -7.81 0.01 -7.32
N TYR A 24 -7.30 0.66 -6.27
CA TYR A 24 -6.23 1.64 -6.34
C TYR A 24 -5.02 1.22 -5.49
N ASP A 25 -3.81 1.53 -5.94
CA ASP A 25 -2.55 1.28 -5.22
C ASP A 25 -2.23 2.41 -4.21
N SER A 26 -3.16 2.69 -3.29
CA SER A 26 -3.04 3.84 -2.40
C SER A 26 -1.95 3.73 -1.31
N ALA A 27 -1.43 2.53 -1.06
CA ALA A 27 -0.58 2.20 0.08
C ALA A 27 0.74 3.00 0.18
N TYR A 28 1.21 3.57 -0.94
CA TYR A 28 2.45 4.36 -1.00
C TYR A 28 2.30 5.67 -1.78
N VAL A 29 1.09 6.22 -1.83
CA VAL A 29 0.85 7.49 -2.55
C VAL A 29 1.73 8.61 -2.00
N GLY A 30 2.37 9.32 -2.91
CA GLY A 30 3.27 10.43 -2.56
C GLY A 30 4.59 10.00 -1.93
N LYS A 31 4.96 8.71 -2.06
CA LYS A 31 6.28 8.19 -1.71
C LYS A 31 7.08 7.93 -2.97
N THR A 32 8.38 8.24 -2.92
CA THR A 32 9.32 7.81 -3.96
C THR A 32 9.69 6.34 -3.76
N ASN A 33 10.29 5.71 -4.77
CA ASN A 33 10.83 4.35 -4.61
C ASN A 33 11.84 4.27 -3.46
N GLU A 34 12.68 5.30 -3.29
CA GLU A 34 13.64 5.38 -2.18
C GLU A 34 12.97 5.43 -0.81
N ASP A 35 11.83 6.11 -0.68
CA ASP A 35 11.05 6.14 0.55
C ASP A 35 10.45 4.77 0.85
N ILE A 36 9.92 4.10 -0.17
CA ILE A 36 9.37 2.74 -0.06
C ILE A 36 10.46 1.77 0.39
N ASP A 37 11.63 1.81 -0.24
CA ASP A 37 12.76 0.94 0.11
C ASP A 37 13.23 1.16 1.56
N LYS A 38 13.30 2.41 2.02
CA LYS A 38 13.63 2.74 3.42
C LYS A 38 12.59 2.17 4.39
N ILE A 39 11.30 2.27 4.07
CA ILE A 39 10.21 1.72 4.88
C ILE A 39 10.34 0.20 4.97
N MET A 40 10.52 -0.47 3.83
CA MET A 40 10.63 -1.93 3.76
C MET A 40 11.86 -2.44 4.53
N ARG A 41 12.99 -1.76 4.40
CA ARG A 41 14.20 -2.09 5.18
C ARG A 41 13.97 -1.96 6.69
N ARG A 42 13.30 -0.89 7.13
CA ARG A 42 12.98 -0.68 8.54
C ARG A 42 12.05 -1.78 9.09
N ILE A 43 11.06 -2.20 8.31
CA ILE A 43 10.17 -3.32 8.68
C ILE A 43 10.98 -4.61 8.85
N ALA A 44 11.88 -4.91 7.91
CA ALA A 44 12.75 -6.09 8.01
C ALA A 44 13.63 -6.06 9.27
N GLU A 45 14.23 -4.91 9.59
CA GLU A 45 15.04 -4.74 10.81
C GLU A 45 14.23 -4.96 12.09
N ILE A 46 12.98 -4.46 12.14
CA ILE A 46 12.06 -4.69 13.26
C ILE A 46 11.76 -6.19 13.39
N GLY A 47 11.44 -6.85 12.28
CA GLY A 47 11.16 -8.29 12.26
C GLY A 47 12.36 -9.12 12.76
N MET A 48 13.57 -8.81 12.28
CA MET A 48 14.79 -9.47 12.74
C MET A 48 15.01 -9.29 14.24
N ARG A 49 14.88 -8.05 14.76
CA ARG A 49 15.05 -7.77 16.21
C ARG A 49 14.00 -8.48 17.06
N ALA A 50 12.76 -8.53 16.61
CA ALA A 50 11.68 -9.22 17.30
C ALA A 50 11.92 -10.75 17.35
N ASN A 51 12.45 -11.32 16.26
CA ASN A 51 12.78 -12.74 16.20
C ASN A 51 14.03 -13.09 17.02
N TYR A 52 15.05 -12.23 17.03
CA TYR A 52 16.29 -12.45 17.76
C TYR A 52 16.10 -12.51 19.28
N LYS A 53 15.09 -11.83 19.84
CA LYS A 53 14.74 -11.90 21.28
C LYS A 53 14.07 -13.20 21.71
N LYS A 54 13.68 -14.06 20.75
CA LYS A 54 12.93 -15.30 21.01
C LYS A 54 13.80 -16.56 21.01
N VAL A 55 15.10 -16.43 20.74
CA VAL A 55 16.07 -17.53 20.67
C VAL A 55 17.03 -17.46 21.84
#